data_AF-A0A7S1XJW1-F1
#
_entry.id   AF-A0A7S1XJW1-F1
#
_cell.length_a   1.000
_cell.length_b   1.000
_cell.length_c   1.000
_cell.angle_alpha   90.00
_cell.angle_beta   90.00
_cell.angle_gamma   90.00
#
_symmetry.space_group_name_H-M   'P 1'
#
loop_
_entity.id
_entity.type
_entity.pdbx_description
1 polymer ?
#
loop_
_entity_poly.entity_id
_entity_poly.type
_entity_poly.pdbx_seq_one_letter_code
_entity_poly.pdbx_strand_id
1 'polypeptide(L)'
;VEVLAWPHSLGVRLSPRVANLALNFVEAAVTPAVTYAVLQPNISAFLSHILFPYLCLTAEDVELWYTDPVEYVRKSFDILEDFYSPRSAACSVLYTLSKLRAKRTIIPFLSYLSEILIAYQKSAPQSAQR
;
A
#
# COMPACT_ATOMS: atom_id res chain seq x y z
N VAL A 1 -6.84 -10.71 2.63
CA VAL A 1 -5.48 -10.56 2.06
C VAL A 1 -4.54 -10.41 3.24
N GLU A 2 -3.67 -11.39 3.47
CA GLU A 2 -2.64 -11.31 4.53
C GLU A 2 -1.72 -10.13 4.24
N VAL A 3 -1.88 -9.06 5.01
CA VAL A 3 -1.02 -7.88 4.94
C VAL A 3 0.35 -8.28 5.51
N LEU A 4 1.34 -8.46 4.63
CA LEU A 4 2.78 -8.53 4.93
C LEU A 4 3.16 -9.28 6.22
N ALA A 5 3.05 -10.60 6.21
CA ALA A 5 3.90 -11.43 7.07
C ALA A 5 5.31 -11.45 6.42
N TRP A 6 6.33 -10.91 7.09
CA TRP A 6 7.70 -11.02 6.60
C TRP A 6 8.11 -12.50 6.64
N PRO A 7 8.78 -13.06 5.61
CA PRO A 7 8.98 -14.52 5.47
C PRO A 7 9.81 -15.17 6.60
N HIS A 8 10.39 -14.38 7.50
CA HIS A 8 11.12 -14.84 8.69
C HIS A 8 10.63 -14.22 10.01
N SER A 9 9.60 -13.39 9.99
CA SER A 9 8.94 -12.94 11.23
C SER A 9 7.91 -13.98 11.63
N LEU A 10 8.06 -14.55 12.83
CA LEU A 10 7.11 -15.48 13.49
C LEU A 10 5.73 -14.83 13.75
N GLY A 11 5.03 -14.36 12.70
CA GLY A 11 3.77 -13.63 12.83
C GLY A 11 3.88 -12.23 13.43
N VAL A 12 5.09 -11.70 13.64
CA VAL A 12 5.30 -10.39 14.25
C VAL A 12 5.03 -9.29 13.21
N ARG A 13 3.88 -8.62 13.35
CA ARG A 13 3.55 -7.41 12.58
C ARG A 13 4.47 -6.27 12.99
N LEU A 14 5.02 -5.54 12.02
CA LEU A 14 5.65 -4.25 12.27
C LEU A 14 4.63 -3.32 12.91
N SER A 15 5.02 -2.61 13.98
CA SER A 15 4.12 -1.60 14.55
C SER A 15 3.79 -0.54 13.48
N PRO A 16 2.55 -0.01 13.46
CA PRO A 16 2.14 0.99 12.46
C PRO A 16 3.09 2.18 12.39
N ARG A 17 3.63 2.60 13.55
CA ARG A 17 4.60 3.70 13.62
C ARG A 17 5.94 3.37 12.96
N VAL A 18 6.47 2.16 13.16
CA VAL A 18 7.73 1.75 12.51
C VAL A 18 7.53 1.61 11.01
N ALA A 19 6.40 1.07 10.57
CA ALA A 19 6.04 0.99 9.15
C ALA A 19 5.95 2.38 8.49
N ASN A 20 5.25 3.33 9.14
CA ASN A 20 5.16 4.71 8.68
C ASN A 20 6.55 5.37 8.56
N LEU A 21 7.41 5.25 9.57
CA LEU A 21 8.77 5.80 9.53
C LEU A 21 9.63 5.16 8.43
N ALA A 22 9.53 3.84 8.25
CA ALA A 22 10.26 3.13 7.21
C ALA A 22 9.81 3.57 5.80
N LEU A 23 8.50 3.74 5.58
CA LEU A 23 7.98 4.23 4.30
C LEU A 23 8.40 5.68 4.02
N ASN A 24 8.38 6.55 5.04
CA ASN A 24 8.88 7.92 4.91
C ASN A 24 10.38 7.96 4.58
N PHE A 25 11.18 7.05 5.15
CA PHE A 25 12.58 6.92 4.79
C PHE A 25 12.77 6.49 3.32
N VAL A 26 11.95 5.53 2.85
CA VAL A 26 11.96 5.13 1.43
C VAL A 26 11.55 6.29 0.54
N GLU A 27 10.54 7.08 0.92
CA GLU A 27 10.12 8.27 0.18
C GLU A 27 11.30 9.24 -0.01
N ALA A 28 11.99 9.56 1.08
CA ALA A 28 13.16 10.44 1.06
C ALA A 28 14.31 9.86 0.20
N ALA A 29 14.47 8.54 0.18
CA ALA A 29 15.49 7.86 -0.63
C ALA A 29 15.15 7.82 -2.13
N VAL A 30 13.88 7.97 -2.52
CA VAL A 30 13.46 8.01 -3.93
C VAL A 30 13.79 9.35 -4.61
N THR A 31 13.89 10.44 -3.84
CA THR A 31 14.14 11.78 -4.41
C THR A 31 15.53 11.92 -5.03
N PRO A 32 16.64 11.60 -4.34
CA PRO A 32 17.98 11.72 -4.92
C PRO A 32 18.26 10.59 -5.92
N ALA A 33 18.94 10.91 -7.02
CA ALA A 33 19.25 9.92 -8.06
C ALA A 33 20.21 8.82 -7.59
N VAL A 34 21.16 9.15 -6.70
CA VAL A 34 22.17 8.21 -6.19
C VAL A 34 21.51 7.12 -5.35
N THR A 35 20.63 7.50 -4.42
CA THR A 35 19.89 6.56 -3.56
C THR A 35 18.84 5.79 -4.36
N TYR A 36 18.18 6.45 -5.31
CA TYR A 36 17.24 5.76 -6.21
C TYR A 36 17.93 4.67 -7.04
N ALA A 37 19.17 4.87 -7.49
CA ALA A 37 19.89 3.85 -8.24
C ALA A 37 20.06 2.53 -7.46
N VAL A 38 20.18 2.62 -6.13
CA VAL A 38 20.25 1.45 -5.23
C VAL A 38 18.87 0.79 -5.08
N LEU A 39 17.79 1.58 -5.03
CA LEU A 39 16.41 1.07 -4.91
C LEU A 39 15.85 0.51 -6.22
N GLN A 40 16.27 1.05 -7.36
CA GLN A 40 15.76 0.77 -8.69
C GLN A 40 15.64 -0.72 -9.04
N PRO A 41 16.61 -1.62 -8.75
CA PRO A 41 16.47 -3.05 -9.07
C PRO A 41 15.32 -3.73 -8.31
N ASN A 42 15.01 -3.26 -7.09
CA ASN A 42 14.02 -3.89 -6.22
C ASN A 42 12.69 -3.12 -6.16
N ILE A 43 12.56 -1.99 -6.86
CA ILE A 43 11.40 -1.11 -6.73
C ILE A 43 10.09 -1.78 -7.13
N SER A 44 10.11 -2.66 -8.14
CA SER A 44 8.91 -3.38 -8.58
C SER A 44 8.43 -4.36 -7.50
N ALA A 45 9.35 -5.11 -6.90
CA ALA A 45 9.04 -6.05 -5.82
C ALA A 45 8.59 -5.31 -4.55
N PHE A 46 9.21 -4.16 -4.25
CA PHE A 46 8.76 -3.28 -3.17
C PHE A 46 7.32 -2.80 -3.40
N LEU A 47 6.99 -2.36 -4.62
CA LEU A 47 5.64 -1.87 -4.93
C LEU A 47 4.58 -2.97 -4.82
N SER A 48 4.85 -4.18 -5.33
CA SER A 48 3.90 -5.29 -5.31
C SER A 48 3.76 -5.95 -3.93
N HIS A 49 4.87 -6.24 -3.26
CA HIS A 49 4.85 -7.03 -2.03
C HIS A 49 4.73 -6.19 -0.76
N ILE A 50 5.23 -4.95 -0.78
CA ILE A 50 5.28 -4.09 0.41
C ILE A 50 4.26 -2.97 0.32
N LEU A 51 4.32 -2.16 -0.73
CA LEU A 51 3.50 -0.95 -0.82
C LEU A 51 2.02 -1.26 -1.07
N PHE A 52 1.71 -2.17 -2.01
CA PHE A 52 0.33 -2.50 -2.37
C PHE A 52 -0.52 -2.99 -1.19
N PRO A 53 -0.08 -3.90 -0.31
CA PRO A 53 -0.86 -4.29 0.86
C PRO A 53 -1.22 -3.14 1.81
N TYR A 54 -0.36 -2.11 1.95
CA TYR A 54 -0.69 -0.91 2.76
C TYR A 54 -1.76 -0.01 2.11
N LEU A 55 -1.93 -0.10 0.79
CA LEU A 55 -2.97 0.62 0.06
C LEU A 55 -4.33 -0.09 0.08
N CYS A 56 -4.34 -1.41 0.32
CA CYS A 56 -5.57 -2.19 0.36
C CYS A 56 -6.41 -1.87 1.61
N LEU A 57 -7.71 -2.11 1.51
CA LEU A 57 -8.60 -2.18 2.67
C LEU A 57 -8.24 -3.39 3.54
N THR A 58 -8.17 -3.17 4.83
CA THR A 58 -7.94 -4.24 5.82
C THR A 58 -9.27 -4.85 6.27
N ALA A 59 -9.21 -6.02 6.92
CA ALA A 59 -10.41 -6.61 7.52
C ALA A 59 -11.01 -5.70 8.61
N GLU A 60 -10.17 -4.99 9.36
CA GLU A 60 -10.58 -4.01 10.39
C GLU A 60 -11.32 -2.82 9.76
N ASP A 61 -10.84 -2.32 8.60
CA ASP A 61 -11.51 -1.25 7.86
C ASP A 61 -12.91 -1.69 7.39
N VAL A 62 -13.02 -2.93 6.90
CA VAL A 62 -14.30 -3.50 6.43
C VAL A 62 -15.25 -3.74 7.59
N GLU A 63 -14.76 -4.25 8.73
CA GLU A 63 -15.56 -4.43 9.94
C GLU A 63 -16.09 -3.08 10.43
N LEU A 64 -15.22 -2.08 10.56
CA LEU A 64 -15.61 -0.73 11.00
C LEU A 64 -16.67 -0.11 10.08
N TRP A 65 -16.52 -0.29 8.77
CA TRP A 65 -17.52 0.16 7.80
C TRP A 65 -18.91 -0.43 8.07
N TYR A 66 -19.00 -1.72 8.42
CA TYR A 66 -20.28 -2.37 8.70
C TYR A 66 -20.81 -2.09 10.11
N THR A 67 -19.93 -1.95 11.11
CA THR A 67 -20.34 -1.75 12.51
C THR A 67 -20.65 -0.29 12.84
N ASP A 68 -19.82 0.62 12.35
CA ASP A 68 -19.95 2.07 12.59
C ASP A 68 -19.41 2.86 11.37
N PRO A 69 -20.24 3.04 10.33
CA PRO A 69 -19.82 3.75 9.12
C PRO A 69 -19.50 5.23 9.38
N VAL A 70 -20.05 5.85 10.43
CA VAL A 70 -19.76 7.24 10.77
C VAL A 70 -18.33 7.35 11.30
N GLU A 71 -17.94 6.45 12.19
CA GLU A 71 -16.58 6.38 12.71
C GLU A 71 -15.57 6.02 11.62
N TYR A 72 -15.93 5.12 10.69
CA TYR A 72 -15.11 4.84 9.51
C TYR A 72 -14.79 6.12 8.71
N VAL A 73 -15.81 6.93 8.42
CA VAL A 73 -15.65 8.19 7.70
C VAL A 73 -14.78 9.14 8.52
N ARG A 74 -15.08 9.32 9.82
CA ARG A 74 -14.31 10.20 10.71
C ARG A 74 -12.83 9.85 10.71
N LYS A 75 -12.51 8.56 10.85
CA LYS A 75 -11.14 8.03 10.83
C LYS A 75 -10.46 8.23 9.48
N SER A 76 -11.21 8.04 8.39
CA SER A 76 -10.69 8.22 7.03
C SER A 76 -10.31 9.65 6.68
N PHE A 77 -10.79 10.64 7.45
CA PHE A 77 -10.50 12.06 7.26
C PHE A 77 -9.77 12.69 8.47
N ASP A 78 -9.20 11.86 9.36
CA ASP A 78 -8.46 12.35 10.52
C ASP A 78 -7.02 12.75 10.14
N ILE A 79 -6.81 14.05 9.97
CA ILE A 79 -5.53 14.63 9.56
C ILE A 79 -4.41 14.32 10.57
N LEU A 80 -4.73 14.20 11.86
CA LEU A 80 -3.71 13.90 12.88
C LEU A 80 -3.27 12.44 12.79
N GLU A 81 -4.21 11.53 12.54
CA GLU A 81 -3.93 10.12 12.34
C GLU A 81 -3.12 9.87 11.04
N ASP A 82 -3.37 10.67 10.00
CA ASP A 82 -2.65 10.63 8.73
C ASP A 82 -1.13 10.83 8.87
N PHE A 83 -0.66 11.64 9.82
CA PHE A 83 0.79 11.82 10.05
C PHE A 83 1.51 10.55 10.49
N TYR A 84 0.79 9.63 11.14
CA TYR A 84 1.34 8.40 11.70
C TYR A 84 0.88 7.15 10.95
N SER A 85 -0.06 7.31 10.02
CA SER A 85 -0.64 6.24 9.24
C SER A 85 0.39 5.65 8.25
N PRO A 86 0.62 4.33 8.25
CA PRO A 86 1.45 3.68 7.24
C PRO A 86 0.80 3.73 5.85
N ARG A 87 -0.53 3.78 5.76
CA ARG A 87 -1.26 3.96 4.50
C ARG A 87 -0.96 5.32 3.88
N SER A 88 -0.99 6.38 4.69
CA SER A 88 -0.74 7.75 4.21
C SER A 88 0.73 7.92 3.78
N ALA A 89 1.68 7.28 4.48
CA ALA A 89 3.08 7.20 4.04
C ALA A 89 3.25 6.41 2.73
N ALA A 90 2.54 5.29 2.56
CA ALA A 90 2.56 4.51 1.31
C ALA A 90 2.02 5.33 0.12
N CYS A 91 0.94 6.10 0.33
CA CYS A 91 0.42 7.05 -0.66
C CYS A 91 1.45 8.11 -1.03
N SER A 92 2.18 8.67 -0.04
CA SER A 92 3.26 9.64 -0.28
C SER A 92 4.38 9.06 -1.15
N VAL A 93 4.83 7.84 -0.85
CA VAL A 93 5.84 7.14 -1.66
C VAL A 93 5.36 6.95 -3.10
N LEU A 94 4.12 6.49 -3.31
CA LEU A 94 3.56 6.30 -4.64
C LEU A 94 3.43 7.64 -5.40
N TYR A 95 3.00 8.70 -4.71
CA TYR A 95 2.94 10.04 -5.27
C TYR A 95 4.32 10.53 -5.72
N THR A 96 5.34 10.44 -4.86
CA THR A 96 6.71 10.85 -5.16
C THR A 96 7.31 10.04 -6.32
N LEU A 97 7.07 8.72 -6.36
CA LEU A 97 7.47 7.86 -7.49
C LEU A 97 6.78 8.25 -8.80
N SER A 98 5.48 8.55 -8.75
CA SER A 98 4.73 8.99 -9.93
C SER A 98 5.22 10.33 -10.47
N LYS A 99 5.56 11.27 -9.59
CA LYS A 99 6.06 12.59 -9.98
C LYS A 99 7.46 12.54 -10.60
N LEU A 100 8.35 11.72 -10.05
CA LEU A 100 9.77 11.74 -10.41
C LEU A 100 10.19 10.61 -11.37
N ARG A 101 9.51 9.46 -11.34
CA ARG A 101 10.00 8.20 -11.94
C ARG A 101 8.90 7.37 -12.63
N ALA A 102 7.81 8.01 -13.07
CA ALA A 102 6.57 7.36 -13.54
C ALA A 102 6.80 6.20 -14.53
N LYS A 103 7.61 6.44 -15.58
CA LYS A 103 7.78 5.48 -16.69
C LYS A 103 8.34 4.12 -16.25
N ARG A 104 9.23 4.11 -15.25
CA ARG A 104 9.93 2.89 -14.80
C ARG A 104 9.28 2.23 -13.58
N THR A 105 8.30 2.88 -12.96
CA THR A 105 7.71 2.46 -11.68
C THR A 105 6.20 2.26 -11.82
N ILE A 106 5.49 3.33 -12.17
CA ILE A 106 4.03 3.34 -12.28
C ILE A 106 3.53 2.47 -13.43
N ILE A 107 4.19 2.49 -14.60
CA ILE A 107 3.74 1.67 -15.74
C ILE A 107 3.77 0.17 -15.38
N PRO A 108 4.89 -0.42 -14.91
CA PRO A 108 4.90 -1.82 -14.45
C PRO A 108 3.91 -2.08 -13.31
N PHE A 109 3.74 -1.12 -12.39
CA PHE A 109 2.81 -1.28 -11.28
C PHE A 109 1.35 -1.34 -11.74
N LEU A 110 0.95 -0.52 -12.72
CA LEU A 110 -0.39 -0.60 -13.31
C LEU A 110 -0.63 -1.93 -14.03
N SER A 111 0.39 -2.48 -14.70
CA SER A 111 0.30 -3.83 -15.28
C SER A 111 0.03 -4.88 -14.20
N TYR A 112 0.76 -4.81 -13.06
CA TYR A 112 0.51 -5.68 -11.91
C TYR A 112 -0.91 -5.53 -11.33
N LEU A 113 -1.41 -4.30 -11.19
CA LEU A 113 -2.79 -4.06 -10.74
C LEU A 113 -3.82 -4.65 -11.71
N SER A 114 -3.57 -4.56 -13.02
CA SER A 114 -4.42 -5.18 -14.04
C SER A 114 -4.48 -6.70 -13.89
N GLU A 115 -3.35 -7.36 -13.62
CA GLU A 115 -3.30 -8.80 -13.35
C GLU A 115 -4.14 -9.19 -12.13
N ILE A 116 -4.07 -8.40 -11.05
CA ILE A 116 -4.90 -8.60 -9.86
C ILE A 116 -6.39 -8.46 -10.20
N LEU A 117 -6.76 -7.43 -10.96
CA LEU A 117 -8.15 -7.21 -11.37
C LEU A 117 -8.68 -8.34 -12.24
N ILE A 118 -7.88 -8.85 -13.17
CA ILE A 118 -8.24 -10.00 -14.02
C ILE A 118 -8.41 -11.26 -13.15
N ALA A 119 -7.54 -11.48 -12.17
CA ALA A 119 -7.66 -12.59 -11.23
C ALA A 119 -8.93 -12.48 -10.37
N TYR A 120 -9.28 -11.27 -9.93
CA TYR A 120 -10.53 -10.99 -9.22
C TYR A 120 -11.76 -11.29 -10.09
N GLN A 121 -11.78 -10.84 -11.34
CA GLN A 121 -12.89 -11.11 -12.27
C GLN A 121 -13.10 -12.61 -12.52
N LYS A 122 -12.02 -13.40 -12.57
CA LYS A 122 -12.09 -14.86 -12.76
C LYS A 122 -12.53 -15.60 -11.50
N SER A 123 -12.28 -15.05 -10.32
CA SER A 123 -12.61 -15.67 -9.03
C SER A 123 -14.00 -15.30 -8.52
N ALA A 124 -14.66 -14.29 -9.09
CA ALA A 124 -16.05 -13.96 -8.80
C ALA A 124 -17.00 -15.09 -9.26
N PRO A 125 -17.68 -15.81 -8.36
CA PRO A 125 -18.85 -16.60 -8.73
C PRO A 125 -20.01 -15.65 -9.07
N GLN A 126 -20.94 -16.08 -9.91
CA GLN A 126 -22.19 -15.40 -10.29
C GLN A 126 -23.12 -15.10 -9.10
N SER A 127 -22.74 -14.20 -8.19
CA SER A 127 -23.58 -13.72 -7.08
C SER A 127 -23.86 -12.22 -7.20
N ALA A 128 -24.18 -11.77 -8.42
CA ALA A 128 -24.81 -10.48 -8.68
C ALA A 128 -26.20 -10.69 -9.28
N GLN A 129 -26.93 -11.69 -8.77
CA GLN A 129 -28.36 -11.86 -8.96
C GLN A 129 -29.01 -11.90 -7.58
N ARG A 130 -29.35 -10.71 -7.07
CA ARG A 130 -30.45 -10.45 -6.13
C ARG A 130 -30.75 -8.96 -6.13
#